data_AF-A0A6N3D1I3-F1
#
_entry.id   AF-A0A6N3D1I3-F1
#
_cell.length_a   1.000
_cell.length_b   1.000
_cell.length_c   1.000
_cell.angle_alpha   90.00
_cell.angle_beta   90.00
_cell.angle_gamma   90.00
#
_symmetry.space_group_name_H-M   'P 1'
#
loop_
_entity.id
_entity.type
_entity.pdbx_description
1 polymer ?
#
loop_
_entity_poly.entity_id
_entity_poly.type
_entity_poly.pdbx_seq_one_letter_code
_entity_poly.pdbx_strand_id
1 'polypeptide(L)' 'MLNKFILEQLIVFFQKNPVAQGKPTTDDEILNIEKALNIKLDDDFKEFTMRFGGCVVRDTQIYGIHNSEFLGEDTIA' A
#
# COMPACT_ATOMS: atom_id res chain seq x y z
N MET A 1 -2.31 -0.22 15.07
CA MET A 1 -2.93 -1.44 14.52
C MET A 1 -4.12 -1.00 13.71
N LEU A 2 -4.22 -1.44 12.44
CA LEU A 2 -5.30 -0.98 11.57
C LEU A 2 -6.67 -1.28 12.17
N ASN A 3 -7.60 -0.33 12.02
CA ASN A 3 -8.97 -0.53 12.47
C ASN A 3 -9.61 -1.70 11.70
N LYS A 4 -10.04 -2.73 12.43
CA LYS A 4 -10.59 -3.97 11.86
C LYS A 4 -11.78 -3.72 10.93
N PHE A 5 -12.70 -2.83 11.30
CA PHE A 5 -13.85 -2.51 10.47
C PHE A 5 -13.42 -1.90 9.13
N ILE A 6 -12.45 -0.97 9.15
CA ILE A 6 -11.90 -0.36 7.93
C ILE A 6 -11.21 -1.41 7.07
N LEU A 7 -10.44 -2.32 7.68
CA LEU A 7 -9.74 -3.39 6.96
C LEU A 7 -10.72 -4.29 6.19
N GLU A 8 -11.81 -4.71 6.82
CA GLU A 8 -12.84 -5.54 6.18
C GLU A 8 -13.53 -4.79 5.02
N GLN A 9 -13.80 -3.49 5.18
CA GLN A 9 -14.37 -2.68 4.09
C GLN A 9 -13.41 -2.57 2.90
N LEU A 10 -12.11 -2.38 3.15
CA LEU A 10 -11.10 -2.34 2.10
C LEU A 10 -10.97 -3.67 1.36
N ILE A 11 -10.99 -4.79 2.09
CA ILE A 11 -10.95 -6.14 1.48
C ILE A 11 -12.14 -6.32 0.53
N VAL A 12 -13.36 -6.00 0.98
CA VAL A 12 -14.56 -6.11 0.14
C VAL A 12 -14.47 -5.17 -1.07
N PHE A 13 -13.93 -3.96 -0.89
CA PHE A 13 -13.76 -3.00 -1.98
C PHE A 13 -12.80 -3.52 -3.05
N PHE A 14 -11.61 -4.01 -2.68
CA PHE A 14 -10.61 -4.49 -3.63
C PHE A 14 -10.99 -5.83 -4.26
N GLN A 15 -11.76 -6.69 -3.58
CA GLN A 15 -12.36 -7.87 -4.22
C GLN A 15 -13.27 -7.51 -5.39
N LYS A 16 -13.99 -6.38 -5.30
CA LYS A 16 -14.85 -5.87 -6.39
C LYS A 16 -14.08 -5.05 -7.42
N ASN A 17 -12.95 -4.46 -7.02
CA ASN A 17 -12.14 -3.56 -7.84
C ASN A 17 -10.66 -3.95 -7.75
N PRO A 18 -10.27 -5.14 -8.23
CA PRO A 18 -8.92 -5.68 -8.00
C PRO A 18 -7.84 -4.81 -8.65
N VAL A 19 -8.17 -4.15 -9.75
CA VAL A 19 -7.25 -3.27 -10.48
C VAL A 19 -6.88 -2.01 -9.71
N ALA A 20 -7.70 -1.59 -8.74
CA ALA A 20 -7.41 -0.43 -7.90
C ALA A 20 -6.45 -0.76 -6.74
N GLN A 21 -6.13 -2.05 -6.54
CA GLN A 21 -5.19 -2.52 -5.54
C GLN A 21 -3.79 -2.64 -6.16
N GLY A 22 -2.76 -2.28 -5.38
CA GLY A 22 -1.37 -2.53 -5.75
C GLY A 22 -0.94 -3.95 -5.40
N LYS A 23 0.35 -4.22 -5.63
CA LYS A 23 0.96 -5.48 -5.23
C LYS A 23 1.33 -5.44 -3.74
N PRO A 24 1.00 -6.48 -2.96
CA PRO A 24 1.50 -6.64 -1.59
C PRO A 24 3.02 -6.53 -1.50
N THR A 25 3.49 -5.74 -0.54
CA THR A 25 4.92 -5.65 -0.19
C THR A 25 5.34 -6.84 0.67
N THR A 26 6.57 -7.32 0.49
CA THR A 26 7.15 -8.39 1.33
C THR A 26 7.92 -7.86 2.53
N ASP A 27 8.09 -8.69 3.55
CA ASP A 27 8.94 -8.36 4.72
C ASP A 27 10.40 -8.04 4.31
N ASP A 28 10.94 -8.74 3.32
CA ASP A 28 12.29 -8.49 2.81
C ASP A 28 12.40 -7.10 2.17
N GLU A 29 11.38 -6.66 1.43
CA GLU A 29 11.32 -5.32 0.84
C GLU A 29 11.24 -4.23 1.91
N ILE A 30 10.42 -4.44 2.94
CA ILE A 30 10.34 -3.55 4.11
C ILE A 30 11.71 -3.43 4.77
N LEU A 31 12.34 -4.57 5.08
CA LEU A 31 13.65 -4.61 5.73
C LEU A 31 14.73 -3.90 4.91
N ASN A 32 14.72 -4.10 3.59
CA ASN A 32 15.67 -3.48 2.68
C ASN A 32 15.48 -1.95 2.63
N ILE A 33 14.24 -1.46 2.59
CA ILE A 33 13.93 -0.03 2.57
C ILE A 33 14.32 0.64 3.90
N GLU A 34 13.93 0.05 5.03
CA GLU A 34 14.29 0.56 6.36
C GLU A 34 15.81 0.68 6.53
N LYS A 35 16.57 -0.32 6.06
CA LYS A 35 18.04 -0.29 6.04
C LYS A 35 18.60 0.76 5.09
N ALA A 36 18.14 0.79 3.85
CA ALA A 36 18.67 1.67 2.81
C ALA A 36 18.44 3.15 3.13
N LEU A 37 17.29 3.49 3.71
CA LEU A 37 16.94 4.85 4.10
C LEU A 37 17.34 5.19 5.54
N ASN A 38 17.77 4.20 6.33
CA ASN A 38 18.05 4.33 7.76
C ASN A 38 16.86 4.92 8.54
N ILE A 39 15.67 4.38 8.29
CA ILE A 39 14.40 4.77 8.93
C ILE A 39 13.71 3.54 9.51
N LYS A 40 12.68 3.79 10.34
CA LYS A 40 11.68 2.79 10.69
C LYS A 40 10.35 3.19 10.07
N LEU A 41 9.75 2.30 9.29
CA LEU A 41 8.42 2.51 8.74
C LEU A 41 7.38 2.34 9.86
N ASP A 42 6.33 3.16 9.80
CA ASP A 42 5.21 3.06 10.71
C ASP A 42 4.55 1.67 10.63
N ASP A 43 4.14 1.13 11.78
CA ASP A 43 3.63 -0.24 11.85
C ASP A 43 2.28 -0.38 11.12
N ASP A 44 1.44 0.65 11.12
CA ASP A 44 0.18 0.65 10.38
C ASP A 44 0.42 0.80 8.88
N PHE A 45 1.42 1.60 8.48
CA PHE A 45 1.84 1.67 7.08
C PHE A 45 2.37 0.33 6.56
N LYS A 46 3.22 -0.36 7.34
CA LYS A 46 3.72 -1.69 6.99
C LYS A 46 2.58 -2.69 6.84
N GLU A 47 1.68 -2.77 7.83
CA GLU A 47 0.53 -3.66 7.74
C GLU A 47 -0.32 -3.37 6.50
N PHE A 48 -0.52 -2.09 6.17
CA PHE A 48 -1.29 -1.70 4.99
C PHE A 48 -0.63 -2.12 3.68
N THR A 49 0.63 -1.72 3.45
CA THR A 49 1.32 -1.97 2.17
C THR A 49 1.59 -3.47 1.96
N MET A 50 1.79 -4.25 3.03
CA MET A 50 1.91 -5.71 2.96
C MET A 50 0.61 -6.41 2.58
N ARG A 51 -0.55 -5.76 2.73
CA ARG A 51 -1.85 -6.33 2.34
C ARG A 51 -2.30 -5.84 0.96
N PHE A 52 -2.12 -4.54 0.69
CA PHE A 52 -2.76 -3.88 -0.45
C PHE A 52 -1.79 -3.22 -1.43
N GLY A 53 -0.50 -3.10 -1.09
CA GLY A 53 0.41 -2.20 -1.81
C GLY A 53 -0.10 -0.75 -1.77
N GLY A 54 0.32 0.03 -2.76
CA GLY A 54 -0.28 1.34 -3.04
C GLY A 54 -1.54 1.19 -3.87
N CYS A 55 -2.61 1.87 -3.51
CA CYS A 55 -3.93 1.68 -4.09
C CYS A 55 -4.69 3.00 -4.29
N VAL A 56 -5.79 2.90 -5.04
CA VAL A 56 -6.75 3.99 -5.22
C VAL A 56 -8.09 3.61 -4.60
N VAL A 57 -8.55 4.41 -3.64
CA VAL A 57 -9.88 4.25 -3.05
C VAL A 57 -10.71 5.46 -3.44
N ARG A 58 -11.60 5.28 -4.42
CA ARG A 58 -12.35 6.35 -5.09
C ARG A 58 -11.42 7.37 -5.74
N ASP A 59 -11.28 8.55 -5.16
CA ASP A 59 -10.43 9.67 -5.57
C ASP A 59 -9.18 9.82 -4.69
N THR A 60 -9.06 9.00 -3.65
CA THR A 60 -7.93 9.02 -2.73
C THR A 60 -6.84 8.07 -3.21
N GLN A 61 -5.66 8.61 -3.45
CA GLN A 61 -4.45 7.87 -3.77
C GLN A 61 -3.67 7.58 -2.49
N ILE A 62 -3.39 6.30 -2.23
CA ILE A 62 -2.57 5.85 -1.11
C ILE A 62 -1.34 5.18 -1.70
N TYR A 63 -0.19 5.84 -1.62
CA TYR A 63 1.06 5.29 -2.14
C TYR A 63 1.62 4.22 -1.21
N GLY A 64 2.08 3.13 -1.80
CA GLY A 64 2.82 2.07 -1.14
C GLY A 64 4.15 1.87 -1.83
N ILE A 65 4.77 0.71 -1.59
CA ILE A 65 6.05 0.36 -2.21
C ILE A 65 5.83 -0.15 -3.65
N HIS A 66 4.77 -0.92 -3.87
CA HIS A 66 4.30 -1.29 -5.20
C HIS A 66 2.90 -0.73 -5.41
N ASN A 67 2.74 0.15 -6.39
CA ASN A 67 1.50 0.86 -6.63
C ASN A 67 0.59 0.13 -7.63
N SER A 68 -0.72 0.34 -7.53
CA SER A 68 -1.67 -0.06 -8.57
C SER A 68 -1.39 0.67 -9.88
N GLU A 69 -1.78 0.10 -11.00
CA GLU A 69 -1.64 0.74 -12.33
C GLU A 69 -2.39 2.07 -12.46
N PHE A 70 -3.35 2.36 -11.57
CA PHE A 70 -4.09 3.64 -11.51
C PHE A 70 -3.33 4.76 -10.79
N LEU A 71 -2.27 4.44 -10.06
CA LEU A 71 -1.40 5.44 -9.46
C LEU A 71 -0.35 5.82 -10.50
N GLY A 72 -0.39 7.07 -10.96
CA GLY A 72 0.62 7.57 -11.87
C GLY A 72 2.01 7.49 -11.23
N GLU A 73 3.00 7.09 -12.03
CA GLU A 73 4.43 7.18 -11.69
C GLU A 73 5.02 8.54 -12.06
N ASP A 74 4.17 9.49 -12.48
CA ASP A 74 4.57 10.82 -12.92
C ASP A 74 5.33 11.53 -11.80
N THR A 75 6.65 11.60 -11.97
CA THR A 75 7.55 12.37 -11.12
C THR A 75 8.07 13.59 -11.89
N ILE A 76 8.50 14.62 -11.17
CA ILE A 76 9.16 15.76 -11.79
C ILE A 76 10.58 15.31 -12.17
N ALA A 77 10.94 15.48 -13.45
CA ALA A 77 12.28 15.24 -13.98
C ALA A 77 13.31 16.27 -13.48
#